data_AF-A0A4Q3NFT4-F1
#
_entry.id   AF-A0A4Q3NFT4-F1
#
_cell.length_a   1.000
_cell.length_b   1.000
_cell.length_c   1.000
_cell.angle_alpha   90.00
_cell.angle_beta   90.00
_cell.angle_gamma   90.00
#
_symmetry.space_group_name_H-M   'P 1'
#
loop_
_entity.id
_entity.type
_entity.pdbx_description
1 polymer ?
#
loop_
_entity_poly.entity_id
_entity_poly.type
_entity_poly.pdbx_seq_one_letter_code
_entity_poly.pdbx_strand_id
1 'polypeptide(L)' 'MTLDEYNTAVKQIMAEQQSIAQATAQLAMSGKANPTSPEFSQIMAKQWSLIQQMGKLNTDLMMGVMSPKK' A
#
# COMPACT_ATOMS: atom_id res chain seq x y z
N MET A 1 -13.44 -11.09 7.63
CA MET A 1 -13.55 -9.89 6.78
C MET A 1 -14.75 -10.07 5.86
N THR A 2 -15.62 -9.08 5.75
CA THR A 2 -16.66 -9.05 4.70
C THR A 2 -16.08 -8.49 3.40
N LEU A 3 -16.75 -8.69 2.26
CA LEU A 3 -16.34 -8.09 0.98
C LEU A 3 -16.28 -6.55 1.06
N ASP A 4 -17.13 -5.93 1.86
CA ASP A 4 -17.13 -4.48 2.03
C ASP A 4 -15.94 -3.99 2.85
N GLU A 5 -15.54 -4.75 3.86
CA GLU A 5 -14.30 -4.50 4.62
C GLU A 5 -13.07 -4.68 3.73
N TYR A 6 -13.05 -5.69 2.86
CA TYR A 6 -11.99 -5.87 1.85
C TYR A 6 -11.92 -4.67 0.91
N ASN A 7 -13.04 -4.26 0.32
CA ASN A 7 -13.11 -3.13 -0.60
C ASN A 7 -12.67 -1.83 0.08
N THR A 8 -13.00 -1.64 1.35
CA THR A 8 -12.56 -0.49 2.14
C THR A 8 -11.05 -0.51 2.36
N ALA A 9 -10.50 -1.67 2.74
CA ALA A 9 -9.05 -1.84 2.93
C ALA A 9 -8.26 -1.62 1.62
N VAL A 10 -8.76 -2.13 0.49
CA VAL A 10 -8.16 -1.89 -0.84
C VAL A 10 -8.16 -0.41 -1.18
N LYS A 11 -9.25 0.32 -0.95
CA LYS A 11 -9.32 1.77 -1.18
C LYS A 11 -8.30 2.53 -0.33
N GLN A 12 -8.12 2.14 0.93
CA GLN A 12 -7.12 2.73 1.81
C GLN A 12 -5.70 2.51 1.27
N ILE A 13 -5.37 1.28 0.85
CA ILE A 13 -4.06 0.98 0.25
C ILE A 13 -3.82 1.84 -1.00
N MET A 14 -4.82 2.01 -1.87
CA MET A 14 -4.71 2.85 -3.06
C MET A 14 -4.48 4.33 -2.72
N ALA A 15 -5.17 4.85 -1.70
CA ALA A 15 -4.94 6.22 -1.23
C ALA A 15 -3.52 6.41 -0.68
N GLU A 16 -2.99 5.44 0.07
CA GLU A 16 -1.62 5.47 0.56
C GLU A 16 -0.59 5.36 -0.57
N GLN A 17 -0.84 4.55 -1.60
CA GLN A 17 0.01 4.51 -2.80
C GLN A 17 0.07 5.87 -3.52
N GLN A 18 -1.06 6.58 -3.60
CA GLN A 18 -1.09 7.91 -4.20
C GLN A 18 -0.23 8.91 -3.39
N SER A 19 -0.29 8.84 -2.05
CA SER A 19 0.55 9.65 -1.17
C SER A 19 2.05 9.34 -1.36
N ILE A 20 2.41 8.06 -1.47
CA ILE A 20 3.77 7.63 -1.79
C ILE A 20 4.24 8.17 -3.14
N ALA A 21 3.39 8.12 -4.17
CA ALA A 21 3.73 8.64 -5.49
C ALA A 21 4.03 10.16 -5.45
N GLN A 22 3.20 10.93 -4.73
CA GLN A 22 3.43 12.37 -4.55
C GLN A 22 4.74 12.66 -3.81
N ALA A 23 5.00 11.97 -2.71
CA ALA A 23 6.24 12.14 -1.94
C ALA A 23 7.48 11.73 -2.76
N THR A 24 7.38 10.66 -3.54
CA THR A 24 8.46 10.21 -4.44
C THR A 24 8.76 11.26 -5.50
N ALA A 25 7.73 11.85 -6.11
CA ALA A 25 7.89 12.92 -7.09
C ALA A 25 8.60 14.15 -6.50
N GLN A 26 8.26 14.53 -5.25
CA GLN A 26 8.95 15.63 -4.54
C GLN A 26 10.43 15.32 -4.28
N LEU A 27 10.76 14.09 -3.87
CA LEU A 27 12.15 13.66 -3.73
C LEU A 27 12.89 13.64 -5.08
N ALA A 28 12.23 13.24 -6.15
CA ALA A 28 12.83 13.23 -7.49
C ALA A 28 13.18 14.66 -7.95
N MET A 29 12.25 15.61 -7.77
CA MET A 29 12.48 17.02 -8.09
C MET A 29 13.63 17.65 -7.28
N SER A 30 13.92 17.13 -6.08
CA SER A 30 15.03 17.60 -5.24
C SER A 30 16.33 16.78 -5.42
N GLY A 31 16.37 15.83 -6.36
CA GLY A 31 17.54 14.96 -6.60
C GLY A 31 17.78 13.91 -5.49
N LYS A 32 16.84 13.75 -4.55
CA LYS A 32 16.93 12.86 -3.39
C LYS A 32 16.20 11.53 -3.57
N ALA A 33 15.57 11.27 -4.71
CA ALA A 33 14.97 9.96 -5.01
C ALA A 33 16.04 8.90 -5.33
N ASN A 34 16.85 8.54 -4.34
CA ASN A 34 17.95 7.60 -4.50
C ASN A 34 18.13 6.71 -3.25
N PRO A 35 18.74 5.52 -3.36
CA PRO A 35 18.84 4.57 -2.25
C PRO A 35 19.66 5.04 -1.04
N THR A 36 20.45 6.11 -1.18
CA THR A 36 21.26 6.65 -0.07
C THR A 36 20.51 7.74 0.71
N SER A 37 19.37 8.24 0.20
CA SER A 37 18.47 9.12 0.93
C SER A 37 17.68 8.32 1.98
N PRO A 38 17.74 8.73 3.27
CA PRO A 38 16.89 8.17 4.30
C PRO A 38 15.40 8.31 3.98
N GLU A 39 14.99 9.45 3.42
CA GLU A 39 13.61 9.74 3.05
C GLU A 39 13.11 8.81 1.94
N PHE A 40 13.93 8.60 0.90
CA PHE A 40 13.59 7.68 -0.16
C PHE A 40 13.51 6.23 0.34
N SER A 41 14.43 5.82 1.20
CA SER A 41 14.41 4.49 1.82
C SER A 41 13.15 4.25 2.65
N GLN A 42 12.69 5.26 3.40
CA GLN A 42 11.44 5.19 4.15
C GLN A 42 10.22 5.07 3.22
N ILE A 43 10.20 5.80 2.10
CA ILE A 43 9.13 5.67 1.10
C ILE A 43 9.07 4.26 0.53
N MET A 44 10.23 3.69 0.16
CA MET A 44 10.29 2.33 -0.37
C MET A 44 9.85 1.28 0.66
N ALA A 45 10.20 1.46 1.94
CA ALA A 45 9.73 0.59 3.01
C ALA A 45 8.19 0.65 3.17
N LYS A 46 7.60 1.85 3.08
CA LYS A 46 6.14 2.01 3.08
C LYS A 46 5.49 1.34 1.87
N GLN A 47 6.05 1.54 0.67
CA GLN A 47 5.57 0.90 -0.55
C GLN A 47 5.57 -0.63 -0.42
N TRP A 48 6.63 -1.20 0.15
CA TRP A 48 6.73 -2.63 0.38
C TRP A 48 5.67 -3.14 1.37
N SER A 49 5.44 -2.42 2.48
CA SER A 49 4.37 -2.74 3.43
C SER A 49 2.99 -2.77 2.77
N LEU A 50 2.69 -1.82 1.88
CA LEU A 50 1.43 -1.81 1.13
C LEU A 50 1.28 -3.02 0.21
N ILE A 51 2.37 -3.45 -0.45
CA ILE A 51 2.38 -4.66 -1.28
C ILE A 51 2.07 -5.90 -0.42
N GLN A 52 2.69 -6.01 0.76
CA GLN A 52 2.44 -7.11 1.68
C GLN A 52 0.99 -7.12 2.18
N GLN A 53 0.43 -5.96 2.51
CA GLN A 53 -0.97 -5.83 2.93
C GLN A 53 -1.92 -6.25 1.82
N MET A 54 -1.70 -5.79 0.59
CA MET A 54 -2.50 -6.20 -0.57
C MET A 54 -2.41 -7.71 -0.83
N GLY A 55 -1.21 -8.27 -0.77
CA GLY A 55 -0.99 -9.72 -0.91
C GLY A 55 -1.73 -10.53 0.13
N LYS A 56 -1.73 -10.07 1.39
CA LYS A 56 -2.52 -10.70 2.47
C LYS A 56 -4.01 -10.64 2.18
N LEU A 57 -4.55 -9.46 1.86
CA LEU A 57 -5.98 -9.29 1.56
C LEU A 57 -6.44 -10.20 0.43
N ASN A 58 -5.63 -10.29 -0.64
CA ASN A 58 -5.95 -11.16 -1.78
C ASN A 58 -5.86 -12.64 -1.43
N THR A 59 -4.91 -13.03 -0.58
CA THR A 59 -4.82 -14.41 -0.06
C THR A 59 -6.05 -14.74 0.78
N ASP A 60 -6.43 -13.86 1.70
CA ASP A 60 -7.60 -14.04 2.56
C ASP A 60 -8.90 -14.15 1.72
N LEU A 61 -9.00 -13.40 0.60
CA LEU A 61 -10.07 -13.52 -0.39
C LEU A 61 -10.10 -14.89 -1.07
N MET A 62 -8.96 -15.31 -1.62
CA MET A 62 -8.83 -16.57 -2.37
C MET A 62 -9.12 -17.79 -1.47
N MET A 63 -8.73 -17.72 -0.20
CA MET A 63 -8.96 -18.79 0.78
C MET A 63 -10.40 -18.84 1.30
N GLY A 64 -11.29 -17.93 0.85
CA GLY A 64 -12.67 -17.90 1.32
C GLY A 64 -12.80 -17.57 2.81
N VAL A 65 -11.77 -16.97 3.42
CA VAL A 65 -11.78 -16.50 4.83
C VAL A 65 -12.67 -15.26 4.98
N MET A 66 -13.34 -14.85 3.91
CA MET A 66 -14.34 -13.82 3.92
C MET A 66 -15.71 -14.36 4.28
N SER A 67 -16.29 -13.82 5.34
CA SER A 67 -17.67 -14.12 5.72
C SER A 67 -18.60 -13.29 4.84
N PRO A 68 -19.63 -13.89 4.20
CA PRO A 68 -20.71 -13.10 3.64
C PRO A 68 -21.34 -12.26 4.77
N LYS A 69 -21.75 -11.03 4.45
CA LYS A 69 -22.49 -10.19 5.40
C LYS A 69 -23.69 -11.00 5.90
N LYS A 70 -23.80 -11.17 7.23
CA LYS A 70 -25.05 -11.61 7.86
C LYS A 70 -26.07 -10.49 7.82
#